data_AF-A0A1U8IFU8-F1
#
_entry.id   AF-A0A1U8IFU8-F1
#
_cell.length_a   1.000
_cell.length_b   1.000
_cell.length_c   1.000
_cell.angle_alpha   90.00
_cell.angle_beta   90.00
_cell.angle_gamma   90.00
#
_symmetry.space_group_name_H-M   'P 1'
#
loop_
_entity.id
_entity.type
_entity.pdbx_description
1 polymer ?
#
loop_
_entity_poly.entity_id
_entity_poly.type
_entity_poly.pdbx_seq_one_letter_code
_entity_poly.pdbx_strand_id
1 'polypeptide(L)'
;MSGKKIMLAYITTDSARKTTYKKRTKGLVKKVWPSLEDARRLLSEFKKLPLSKQNNKMVNQESFLEQSLAKATDQQLRKLREENRQKELKEVMFGSLSGKGILQSLNAMDLDELGRLVKKNWTDIADLTLFSSSFHDWLENNCMSNNMWNSKLP
;
A
#
# COMPACT_ATOMS: atom_id res chain seq x y z
N MET A 1 -8.59 -38.73 -43.83
CA MET A 1 -8.33 -39.06 -42.42
C MET A 1 -8.37 -37.77 -41.61
N SER A 2 -9.48 -37.50 -40.92
CA SER A 2 -9.62 -36.29 -40.10
C SER A 2 -8.79 -36.44 -38.81
N GLY A 3 -7.92 -35.46 -38.53
CA GLY A 3 -7.10 -35.48 -37.31
C GLY A 3 -7.98 -35.33 -36.06
N LYS A 4 -7.77 -36.15 -35.04
CA LYS A 4 -8.43 -35.97 -33.74
C LYS A 4 -7.87 -34.71 -33.05
N LYS A 5 -8.76 -33.78 -32.69
CA LYS A 5 -8.42 -32.60 -31.88
C LYS A 5 -8.01 -33.08 -30.49
N ILE A 6 -6.83 -32.65 -30.04
CA ILE A 6 -6.23 -33.08 -28.76
C ILE A 6 -6.34 -31.92 -27.77
N MET A 7 -6.67 -32.22 -26.51
CA MET A 7 -6.62 -31.25 -25.41
C MET A 7 -5.17 -30.91 -25.04
N LEU A 8 -4.90 -29.66 -24.69
CA LEU A 8 -3.60 -29.20 -24.19
C LEU A 8 -3.42 -29.63 -22.73
N ALA A 9 -3.10 -30.91 -22.53
CA ALA A 9 -2.81 -31.51 -21.24
C ALA A 9 -1.52 -32.34 -21.29
N TYR A 10 -0.98 -32.69 -20.11
CA TYR A 10 0.18 -33.55 -20.02
C TYR A 10 -0.12 -34.96 -20.59
N ILE A 11 0.72 -35.42 -21.51
CA ILE A 11 0.59 -36.78 -22.08
C ILE A 11 1.25 -37.75 -21.10
N THR A 12 0.45 -38.58 -20.42
CA THR A 12 0.92 -39.56 -19.42
C THR A 12 1.78 -40.66 -20.04
N THR A 13 1.36 -41.21 -21.18
CA THR A 13 2.08 -42.27 -21.88
C THR A 13 3.43 -41.78 -22.43
N ASP A 14 4.52 -42.42 -22.00
CA ASP A 14 5.89 -41.99 -22.33
C ASP A 14 6.22 -42.11 -23.84
N SER A 15 5.79 -43.19 -24.50
CA SER A 15 6.01 -43.39 -25.94
C SER A 15 5.28 -42.35 -26.81
N ALA A 16 4.01 -42.05 -26.46
CA ALA A 16 3.22 -41.02 -27.13
C ALA A 16 3.79 -39.62 -26.87
N ARG A 17 4.26 -39.34 -25.64
CA ARG A 17 4.92 -38.08 -25.28
C ARG A 17 6.20 -37.87 -26.08
N LYS A 18 7.09 -38.87 -26.15
CA LYS A 18 8.37 -38.79 -26.90
C LYS A 18 8.16 -38.58 -28.40
N THR A 19 7.24 -39.32 -29.01
CA THR A 19 6.94 -39.19 -30.45
C THR A 19 6.28 -37.83 -30.76
N THR A 20 5.37 -37.37 -29.91
CA THR A 20 4.73 -36.06 -30.03
C THR A 20 5.74 -34.93 -29.86
N TYR A 21 6.65 -35.03 -28.88
CA TYR A 21 7.74 -34.08 -28.67
C TYR A 21 8.60 -33.94 -29.93
N LYS A 22 9.09 -35.04 -30.51
CA LYS A 22 9.88 -35.00 -31.76
C LYS A 22 9.14 -34.35 -32.94
N LYS A 23 7.86 -34.69 -33.12
CA LYS A 23 7.02 -34.10 -34.20
C LYS A 23 6.82 -32.60 -34.01
N ARG A 24 6.46 -32.18 -32.79
CA ARG A 24 6.16 -30.78 -32.48
C ARG A 24 7.42 -29.90 -32.47
N THR A 25 8.51 -30.38 -31.89
CA THR A 25 9.81 -29.65 -31.91
C THR A 25 10.32 -29.40 -33.32
N LYS A 26 10.24 -30.39 -34.23
CA LYS A 26 10.61 -30.21 -35.64
C LYS A 26 9.84 -29.08 -36.34
N GLY A 27 8.55 -28.91 -36.01
CA GLY A 27 7.73 -27.81 -36.52
C GLY A 27 7.99 -26.46 -35.83
N LEU A 28 8.33 -26.49 -34.54
CA LEU A 28 8.67 -25.32 -33.73
C LEU A 28 10.02 -24.72 -34.14
N VAL A 29 11.06 -25.53 -34.39
CA VAL A 29 12.40 -25.04 -34.77
C VAL A 29 12.36 -24.14 -36.02
N LYS A 30 11.43 -24.38 -36.96
CA LYS A 30 11.24 -23.51 -38.14
C LYS A 30 10.61 -22.14 -37.84
N LYS A 31 9.99 -21.98 -36.67
CA LYS A 31 9.29 -20.76 -36.23
C LYS A 31 10.00 -20.06 -35.08
N VAL A 32 11.06 -20.65 -34.53
CA VAL A 32 11.82 -20.09 -33.42
C VAL A 32 12.77 -19.05 -33.99
N TRP A 33 12.56 -17.80 -33.59
CA TRP A 33 13.50 -16.71 -33.76
C TRP A 33 14.06 -16.32 -32.38
N PRO A 34 15.37 -16.06 -32.25
CA PRO A 34 16.42 -16.23 -33.26
C PRO A 34 16.73 -17.71 -33.54
N SER A 35 17.49 -17.98 -34.62
CA SER A 35 17.95 -19.35 -34.91
C SER A 35 18.78 -19.90 -33.73
N LEU A 36 18.94 -21.22 -33.62
CA LEU A 36 19.71 -21.80 -32.50
C LEU A 36 21.17 -21.29 -32.47
N GLU A 37 21.77 -21.10 -33.64
CA GLU A 37 23.14 -20.58 -33.78
C GLU A 37 23.20 -19.10 -33.43
N ASP A 38 22.24 -18.30 -33.90
CA ASP A 38 22.13 -16.88 -33.53
C ASP A 38 21.86 -16.73 -32.02
N ALA A 39 20.98 -17.54 -31.44
CA ALA A 39 20.70 -17.56 -30.01
C ALA A 39 21.96 -17.90 -29.20
N ARG A 40 22.75 -18.88 -29.66
CA ARG A 40 24.04 -19.23 -29.04
C ARG A 40 25.06 -18.10 -29.17
N ARG A 41 25.16 -17.45 -30.35
CA ARG A 41 26.03 -16.29 -30.57
C ARG A 41 25.65 -15.17 -29.62
N LEU A 42 24.37 -14.78 -29.58
CA LEU A 42 23.85 -13.73 -28.71
C LEU A 42 24.08 -14.04 -27.22
N LEU A 43 23.86 -15.28 -26.79
CA LEU A 43 24.18 -15.73 -25.42
C LEU A 43 25.68 -15.60 -25.12
N SER A 44 26.55 -15.94 -26.09
CA SER A 44 27.99 -15.82 -25.91
C SER A 44 28.44 -14.36 -25.83
N GLU A 45 27.87 -13.47 -26.65
CA GLU A 45 28.14 -12.04 -26.63
C GLU A 45 27.63 -11.41 -25.34
N PHE A 46 26.42 -11.77 -24.92
CA PHE A 46 25.85 -11.33 -23.65
C PHE A 46 26.75 -11.71 -22.47
N LYS A 47 27.25 -12.96 -22.41
CA LYS A 47 28.16 -13.42 -21.36
C LYS A 47 29.53 -12.74 -21.35
N LYS A 48 29.96 -12.14 -22.47
CA LYS A 48 31.21 -11.35 -22.56
C LYS A 48 31.06 -9.92 -22.03
N LEU A 49 29.83 -9.44 -21.84
CA LEU A 49 29.59 -8.10 -21.30
C LEU A 49 29.96 -8.04 -19.81
N PRO A 50 30.37 -6.87 -19.28
CA PRO A 50 30.55 -6.69 -17.84
C PRO A 50 29.28 -6.98 -17.04
N LEU A 51 29.41 -7.46 -15.80
CA LEU A 51 28.28 -7.82 -14.93
C LEU A 51 27.28 -6.66 -14.76
N SER A 52 27.78 -5.42 -14.67
CA SER A 52 26.97 -4.20 -14.58
C SER A 52 26.10 -3.94 -15.81
N LYS A 53 26.49 -4.44 -17.00
CA LYS A 53 25.68 -4.36 -18.22
C LYS A 53 24.76 -5.58 -18.38
N GLN A 54 25.20 -6.77 -17.99
CA GLN A 54 24.36 -7.98 -17.97
C GLN A 54 23.17 -7.82 -17.01
N ASN A 55 23.43 -7.24 -15.83
CA ASN A 55 22.45 -7.01 -14.77
C ASN A 55 21.94 -5.55 -14.74
N ASN A 56 22.12 -4.79 -15.81
CA ASN A 56 21.68 -3.39 -15.82
C ASN A 56 20.16 -3.33 -15.65
N LYS A 57 19.69 -2.61 -14.62
CA LYS A 57 18.30 -2.56 -14.16
C LYS A 57 17.75 -3.86 -13.55
N MET A 58 18.59 -4.87 -13.29
CA MET A 58 18.17 -6.07 -12.59
C MET A 58 18.31 -5.84 -11.08
N VAL A 59 17.16 -5.72 -10.40
CA VAL A 59 17.09 -5.77 -8.94
C VAL A 59 17.02 -7.25 -8.57
N ASN A 60 17.98 -7.75 -7.78
CA ASN A 60 17.90 -9.12 -7.26
C ASN A 60 16.85 -9.17 -6.14
N GLN A 61 16.28 -10.35 -5.88
CA GLN A 61 15.20 -10.50 -4.89
C GLN A 61 15.62 -9.99 -3.50
N GLU A 62 16.89 -10.20 -3.13
CA GLU A 62 17.47 -9.74 -1.86
C GLU A 62 17.46 -8.21 -1.74
N SER A 63 18.07 -7.49 -2.68
CA SER A 63 18.09 -6.02 -2.70
C SER A 63 16.69 -5.39 -2.79
N PHE A 64 15.75 -6.05 -3.48
CA PHE A 64 14.35 -5.61 -3.48
C PHE A 64 13.71 -5.73 -2.11
N LEU A 65 13.94 -6.85 -1.43
CA LEU A 65 13.41 -7.12 -0.09
C LEU A 65 14.06 -6.19 0.94
N GLU A 66 15.37 -5.99 0.89
CA GLU A 66 16.10 -5.04 1.74
C GLU A 66 15.57 -3.63 1.56
N GLN A 67 15.39 -3.17 0.32
CA GLN A 67 14.85 -1.84 0.03
C GLN A 67 13.40 -1.70 0.53
N SER A 68 12.59 -2.75 0.37
CA SER A 68 11.19 -2.75 0.82
C SER A 68 11.08 -2.75 2.34
N LEU A 69 11.93 -3.53 3.02
CA LEU A 69 12.05 -3.55 4.47
C LEU A 69 12.51 -2.18 4.99
N ALA A 70 13.57 -1.61 4.43
CA ALA A 70 14.07 -0.30 4.81
C ALA A 70 12.98 0.78 4.69
N LYS A 71 12.25 0.81 3.56
CA LYS A 71 11.13 1.74 3.37
C LYS A 71 10.01 1.54 4.40
N ALA A 72 9.65 0.28 4.68
CA ALA A 72 8.61 -0.03 5.67
C ALA A 72 9.05 0.38 7.09
N THR A 73 10.29 0.09 7.47
CA THR A 73 10.88 0.46 8.76
C THR A 73 10.98 1.98 8.89
N ASP A 74 11.46 2.69 7.87
CA ASP A 74 11.54 4.15 7.86
C ASP A 74 10.17 4.80 8.02
N GLN A 75 9.15 4.28 7.32
CA GLN A 75 7.79 4.78 7.43
C GLN A 75 7.22 4.54 8.84
N GLN A 76 7.43 3.35 9.41
CA GLN A 76 7.00 3.05 10.78
C GLN A 76 7.72 3.94 11.80
N LEU A 77 9.03 4.15 11.66
CA LEU A 77 9.81 5.03 12.54
C LEU A 77 9.35 6.48 12.45
N ARG A 78 9.08 6.99 11.24
CA ARG A 78 8.52 8.35 11.06
C ARG A 78 7.18 8.50 11.76
N LYS A 79 6.29 7.51 11.61
CA LYS A 79 4.98 7.51 12.27
C LYS A 79 5.12 7.49 13.79
N LEU A 80 5.97 6.61 14.34
CA LEU A 80 6.21 6.53 15.78
C LEU A 80 6.81 7.82 16.34
N ARG A 81 7.75 8.43 15.61
CA ARG A 81 8.34 9.73 16.00
C ARG A 81 7.28 10.83 16.06
N GLU A 82 6.43 10.91 15.04
CA GLU A 82 5.32 11.88 15.02
C GLU A 82 4.31 11.62 16.15
N GLU A 83 3.91 10.37 16.37
CA GLU A 83 2.98 10.01 17.45
C GLU A 83 3.56 10.32 18.84
N ASN A 84 4.84 10.04 19.05
CA ASN A 84 5.52 10.38 20.31
C ASN A 84 5.62 11.89 20.49
N ARG A 85 5.97 12.62 19.43
CA ARG A 85 6.03 14.09 19.43
C ARG A 85 4.68 14.72 19.77
N GLN A 86 3.60 14.21 19.20
CA GLN A 86 2.23 14.64 19.52
C GLN A 86 1.86 14.39 20.98
N LYS A 87 2.31 13.28 21.57
CA LYS A 87 2.09 13.00 23.00
C LYS A 87 2.84 13.98 23.89
N GLU A 88 4.12 14.23 23.62
CA GLU A 88 4.93 15.20 24.35
C GLU A 88 4.29 16.60 24.33
N LEU A 89 3.86 17.08 23.17
CA LEU A 89 3.21 18.39 23.04
C LEU A 89 1.85 18.44 23.77
N LYS A 90 1.09 17.33 23.77
CA LYS A 90 -0.15 17.25 24.55
C LYS A 90 0.11 17.31 26.05
N GLU A 91 1.13 16.61 26.54
CA GLU A 91 1.51 16.65 27.96
C GLU A 91 1.89 18.08 28.39
N VAL A 92 2.66 18.77 27.55
CA VAL A 92 2.99 20.19 27.75
C VAL A 92 1.74 21.08 27.75
N MET A 93 0.82 20.88 26.81
CA MET A 93 -0.44 21.60 26.74
C MET A 93 -1.26 21.42 28.03
N PHE A 94 -1.46 20.18 28.48
CA PHE A 94 -2.23 19.89 29.70
C PHE A 94 -1.54 20.40 30.96
N GLY A 95 -0.22 20.29 31.04
CA GLY A 95 0.54 20.84 32.16
C GLY A 95 0.39 22.36 32.26
N SER A 96 0.40 23.05 31.11
CA SER A 96 0.19 24.50 31.03
C SER A 96 -1.23 24.90 31.46
N LEU A 97 -2.25 24.17 31.00
CA LEU A 97 -3.64 24.37 31.44
C LEU A 97 -3.84 24.13 32.94
N SER A 98 -3.03 23.25 33.52
CA SER A 98 -3.04 22.96 34.96
C SER A 98 -2.27 24.00 35.78
N GLY A 99 -1.80 25.09 35.17
CA GLY A 99 -1.05 26.15 35.84
C GLY A 99 0.44 25.84 36.07
N LYS A 100 0.98 24.75 35.52
CA LYS A 100 2.43 24.49 35.53
C LYS A 100 3.05 25.33 34.40
N GLY A 101 3.96 26.26 34.73
CA GLY A 101 4.59 27.19 33.79
C GLY A 101 5.58 26.56 32.80
N ILE A 102 5.20 25.50 32.09
CA ILE A 102 6.06 24.68 31.22
C ILE A 102 6.35 25.39 29.88
N LEU A 103 5.57 26.40 29.50
CA LEU A 103 5.75 27.13 28.24
C LEU A 103 7.10 27.86 28.13
N GLN A 104 7.75 28.16 29.25
CA GLN A 104 9.03 28.88 29.29
C GLN A 104 10.21 28.02 28.82
N SER A 105 10.09 26.68 28.83
CA SER A 105 11.15 25.77 28.41
C SER A 105 11.08 25.38 26.93
N LEU A 106 10.08 25.86 26.19
CA LEU A 106 9.87 25.51 24.79
C LEU A 106 10.62 26.47 23.85
N ASN A 107 11.17 25.94 22.77
CA ASN A 107 11.78 26.77 21.73
C ASN A 107 10.71 27.30 20.75
N ALA A 108 11.11 28.20 19.83
CA ALA A 108 10.19 28.81 18.87
C ALA A 108 9.52 27.79 17.93
N MET A 109 10.21 26.71 17.56
CA MET A 109 9.63 25.64 16.72
C MET A 109 8.60 24.82 17.50
N ASP A 110 8.87 24.52 18.77
CA ASP A 110 7.94 23.83 19.66
C ASP A 110 6.66 24.63 19.86
N LEU A 111 6.78 25.96 20.01
CA LEU A 111 5.65 26.87 20.16
C LEU A 111 4.79 26.96 18.89
N ASP A 112 5.41 26.99 17.71
CA ASP A 112 4.71 26.97 16.42
C ASP A 112 3.94 25.65 16.22
N GLU A 113 4.55 24.53 16.59
CA GLU A 113 3.92 23.20 16.53
C GLU A 113 2.77 23.06 17.53
N LEU A 114 2.96 23.54 18.77
CA LEU A 114 1.91 23.62 19.78
C LEU A 114 0.74 24.50 19.30
N GLY A 115 1.04 25.64 18.65
CA GLY A 115 0.04 26.53 18.08
C GLY A 115 -0.81 25.84 17.01
N ARG A 116 -0.21 25.03 16.12
CA ARG A 116 -0.94 24.21 15.15
C ARG A 116 -1.83 23.18 15.84
N LEU A 117 -1.32 22.50 16.87
CA LEU A 117 -2.05 21.49 17.62
C LEU A 117 -3.28 22.08 18.32
N VAL A 118 -3.10 23.23 18.98
CA VAL A 118 -4.19 23.97 19.62
C VAL A 118 -5.23 24.38 18.59
N LYS A 119 -4.82 24.97 17.47
CA LYS A 119 -5.73 25.36 16.38
C LYS A 119 -6.55 24.17 15.86
N LYS A 120 -5.91 23.01 15.68
CA LYS A 120 -6.59 21.78 15.24
C LYS A 120 -7.61 21.29 16.27
N ASN A 121 -7.26 21.27 17.56
CA ASN A 121 -8.21 20.87 18.59
C ASN A 121 -9.42 21.83 18.65
N TRP A 122 -9.20 23.13 18.45
CA TRP A 122 -10.30 24.11 18.35
C TRP A 122 -11.22 23.82 17.17
N THR A 123 -10.67 23.48 15.99
CA THR A 123 -11.50 23.13 14.83
C THR A 123 -12.27 21.83 15.05
N ASP A 124 -11.64 20.81 15.63
CA ASP A 124 -12.29 19.53 15.92
C ASP A 124 -13.45 19.72 16.92
N ILE A 125 -13.27 20.56 17.94
CA ILE A 125 -14.34 20.93 18.89
C ILE A 125 -15.46 21.67 18.17
N ALA A 126 -15.14 22.66 17.33
CA ALA A 126 -16.12 23.42 16.58
C ALA A 126 -16.95 22.51 15.67
N ASP A 127 -16.32 21.59 14.95
CA ASP A 127 -16.99 20.63 14.07
C ASP A 127 -17.92 19.69 14.86
N LEU A 128 -17.49 19.22 16.03
CA LEU A 128 -18.34 18.42 16.92
C LEU A 128 -19.56 19.20 17.44
N THR A 129 -19.39 20.48 17.78
CA THR A 129 -20.52 21.32 18.19
C THR A 129 -21.52 21.55 17.04
N LEU A 130 -21.02 21.80 15.83
CA LEU A 130 -21.83 21.92 14.61
C LEU A 130 -22.61 20.63 14.30
N PHE A 131 -21.93 19.49 14.41
CA PHE A 131 -22.55 18.18 14.22
C PHE A 131 -23.64 17.92 15.28
N SER A 132 -23.36 18.23 16.55
CA SER A 132 -24.34 18.09 17.64
C SER A 132 -25.57 18.97 17.41
N SER A 133 -25.39 20.23 17.01
CA SER A 133 -26.50 21.14 16.71
C SER A 133 -27.32 20.63 15.52
N SER A 134 -26.66 20.26 14.42
CA SER A 134 -27.36 19.72 13.24
C SER A 134 -28.10 18.41 13.52
N PHE A 135 -27.52 17.55 14.36
CA PHE A 135 -28.15 16.31 14.80
C PHE A 135 -29.37 16.58 15.70
N HIS A 136 -29.29 17.57 16.59
CA HIS A 136 -30.41 17.99 17.42
C HIS A 136 -31.56 18.57 16.57
N ASP A 137 -31.26 19.47 15.63
CA ASP A 137 -32.24 20.02 14.68
C ASP A 137 -32.88 18.91 13.84
N TRP A 138 -32.08 17.92 13.40
CA TRP A 138 -32.60 16.76 12.68
C TRP A 138 -33.54 15.92 13.53
N LEU A 139 -33.21 15.70 14.81
CA LEU A 139 -34.08 15.00 15.76
C LEU A 139 -35.39 15.77 15.98
N GLU A 140 -35.35 17.07 16.24
CA GLU A 140 -36.56 17.87 16.46
C GLU A 140 -37.49 17.87 15.23
N ASN A 141 -36.94 18.07 14.04
CA ASN A 141 -37.73 18.13 12.80
C ASN A 141 -38.31 16.77 12.36
N ASN A 142 -37.64 15.66 12.66
CA ASN A 142 -38.15 14.31 12.38
C ASN A 142 -39.04 13.75 13.50
N CYS A 143 -38.84 14.16 14.75
CA CYS A 143 -39.74 13.79 15.86
C CYS A 143 -41.04 14.59 15.81
N MET A 144 -41.03 15.89 15.47
CA MET A 144 -42.25 16.69 15.29
C MET A 144 -43.08 16.26 14.08
N SER A 145 -42.46 15.70 13.04
CA SER A 145 -43.17 15.09 11.91
C SER A 145 -43.84 13.75 12.26
N ASN A 146 -43.46 13.13 13.39
CA ASN A 146 -44.00 11.85 13.87
C ASN A 146 -44.96 12.02 15.06
N ASN A 147 -45.75 13.10 15.09
CA ASN A 147 -46.91 13.23 15.99
C ASN A 147 -48.07 12.27 15.65
N MET A 148 -47.77 11.05 15.18
CA MET A 148 -48.71 9.96 14.98
C MET A 148 -48.62 8.92 16.12
N TRP A 149 -48.30 9.35 17.34
CA TRP A 149 -48.25 8.50 18.53
C TRP A 149 -48.94 9.12 19.75
N ASN A 150 -50.05 9.82 19.53
CA ASN A 150 -50.98 10.21 20.61
C ASN A 150 -52.38 9.62 20.41
N SER A 151 -52.44 8.33 20.06
CA SER A 151 -53.70 7.57 20.03
C SER A 151 -53.50 6.16 20.59
N LYS A 152 -53.20 6.08 21.88
CA LYS A 152 -53.59 4.97 22.77
C LYS A 152 -53.10 5.27 24.20
N LEU A 153 -53.91 6.04 24.92
CA LEU A 153 -54.04 5.91 26.37
C LEU A 153 -55.30 5.06 26.62
N PRO A 154 -55.24 3.94 27.35
CA PRO A 154 -56.35 3.50 28.19
C PRO A 154 -56.48 4.41 29.42
#